data_AF-A0A519Z1C5-F1
#
_entry.id   AF-A0A519Z1C5-F1
#
_cell.length_a   1.000
_cell.length_b   1.000
_cell.length_c   1.000
_cell.angle_alpha   90.00
_cell.angle_beta   90.00
_cell.angle_gamma   90.00
#
_symmetry.space_group_name_H-M   'P 1'
#
loop_
_entity.id
_entity.type
_entity.pdbx_description
1 polymer ?
#
loop_
_entity_poly.entity_id
_entity_poly.type
_entity_poly.pdbx_seq_one_letter_code
_entity_poly.pdbx_strand_id
1 'polypeptide(L)'
;MAAVKGTKKVTQTQDVAAVVTAATAFIATLTTAQQATLLQTFNATNVAKWSNLPCGSQCRIGLQLSNLTTAQQAAALAVVQAATGTATNEGYSEIQQLRAADDYLNTNGGGSGYGSGLYFIAFLGTPSTTGTWMLQFGGHHLATNITFGNGAVTGATPKFEGVEPLSFTTANANVLATGTTVAPLSSEQSTMLAMLNGLTADQKATAKLTATFSDVLLGPNTTEGGTTGFPTTKVGLACSQLTSAQQDLVVAAMAPWVQDADDATAATLLAAYKAQIASTYISYSGTGNFTANGDYARIDGPNVWIEFVCQTGVVFRNNIHYHSIWRDHARDYGGNFYTTVTGTKAAVAATVFSVYPNPITTGLGLEVVLAKTSPSTTYILRNLLGQTVASSLFSGISTKVATVGLAAGTYVLTVQPAGEAAVTSRVTLE
;
A
#
# COMPACT_ATOMS: atom_id res chain seq x y z
N MET A 1 -10.81 7.99 19.84
CA MET A 1 -10.76 8.80 18.60
C MET A 1 -11.59 10.07 18.80
N ALA A 2 -11.03 11.24 18.49
CA ALA A 2 -11.81 12.48 18.44
C ALA A 2 -12.86 12.40 17.33
N ALA A 3 -14.02 13.04 17.52
CA ALA A 3 -15.08 13.03 16.51
C ALA A 3 -14.62 13.80 15.27
N VAL A 4 -14.53 13.10 14.12
CA VAL A 4 -14.14 13.69 12.84
C VAL A 4 -15.37 14.25 12.13
N LYS A 5 -15.30 15.50 11.67
CA LYS A 5 -16.45 16.18 11.06
C LYS A 5 -16.86 15.51 9.73
N GLY A 6 -18.16 15.24 9.58
CA GLY A 6 -18.73 14.73 8.32
C GLY A 6 -18.55 13.23 8.08
N THR A 7 -18.25 12.46 9.13
CA THR A 7 -17.87 11.05 9.02
C THR A 7 -18.92 10.14 9.63
N LYS A 8 -19.05 8.93 9.08
CA LYS A 8 -19.92 7.90 9.67
C LYS A 8 -19.13 7.14 10.72
N LYS A 9 -19.80 6.70 11.80
CA LYS A 9 -19.18 5.74 12.71
C LYS A 9 -19.14 4.38 12.00
N VAL A 10 -17.94 3.91 11.69
CA VAL A 10 -17.70 2.60 11.05
C VAL A 10 -17.01 1.70 12.07
N THR A 11 -17.53 0.49 12.26
CA THR A 11 -16.97 -0.49 13.22
C THR A 11 -15.98 -1.44 12.55
N GLN A 12 -16.06 -1.59 11.23
CA GLN A 12 -15.14 -2.39 10.44
C GLN A 12 -15.20 -2.04 8.95
N THR A 13 -14.06 -2.08 8.26
CA THR A 13 -13.97 -2.04 6.79
C THR A 13 -13.53 -3.40 6.26
N GLN A 14 -14.30 -3.96 5.31
CA GLN A 14 -14.01 -5.31 4.76
C GLN A 14 -14.31 -5.48 3.27
N ASP A 15 -15.12 -4.60 2.66
CA ASP A 15 -15.74 -4.88 1.36
C ASP A 15 -15.45 -3.78 0.33
N VAL A 16 -14.81 -4.18 -0.77
CA VAL A 16 -14.56 -3.31 -1.94
C VAL A 16 -15.88 -2.78 -2.52
N ALA A 17 -16.99 -3.51 -2.41
CA ALA A 17 -18.30 -3.00 -2.85
C ALA A 17 -18.74 -1.76 -2.07
N ALA A 18 -18.38 -1.64 -0.79
CA ALA A 18 -18.66 -0.44 0.00
C ALA A 18 -17.82 0.76 -0.51
N VAL A 19 -16.56 0.53 -0.86
CA VAL A 19 -15.69 1.56 -1.46
C VAL A 19 -16.24 2.01 -2.82
N VAL A 20 -16.64 1.06 -3.69
CA VAL A 20 -17.23 1.35 -5.00
C VAL A 20 -18.55 2.12 -4.86
N THR A 21 -19.36 1.78 -3.86
CA THR A 21 -20.59 2.52 -3.54
C THR A 21 -20.29 3.97 -3.15
N ALA A 22 -19.31 4.18 -2.25
CA ALA A 22 -18.89 5.52 -1.87
C ALA A 22 -18.30 6.30 -3.05
N ALA A 23 -17.48 5.66 -3.89
CA ALA A 23 -16.88 6.27 -5.07
C ALA A 23 -17.95 6.70 -6.10
N THR A 24 -18.95 5.84 -6.34
CA THR A 24 -20.08 6.13 -7.22
C THR A 24 -20.92 7.30 -6.68
N ALA A 25 -21.17 7.33 -5.37
CA ALA A 25 -21.86 8.43 -4.73
C ALA A 25 -21.08 9.75 -4.86
N PHE A 26 -19.75 9.72 -4.71
CA PHE A 26 -18.91 10.90 -4.93
C PHE A 26 -18.95 11.38 -6.38
N ILE A 27 -18.77 10.49 -7.36
CA ILE A 27 -18.85 10.82 -8.79
C ILE A 27 -20.18 11.50 -9.14
N ALA A 28 -21.29 11.03 -8.58
CA ALA A 28 -22.62 11.60 -8.82
C ALA A 28 -22.77 13.05 -8.33
N THR A 29 -21.92 13.53 -7.42
CA THR A 29 -21.91 14.93 -6.95
C THR A 29 -21.14 15.88 -7.87
N LEU A 30 -20.39 15.35 -8.85
CA LEU A 30 -19.42 16.10 -9.63
C LEU A 30 -19.96 16.51 -11.00
N THR A 31 -19.54 17.68 -11.46
CA THR A 31 -19.72 18.09 -12.86
C THR A 31 -18.90 17.21 -13.81
N THR A 32 -19.26 17.16 -15.10
CA THR A 32 -18.49 16.41 -16.11
C THR A 32 -17.00 16.80 -16.15
N ALA A 33 -16.69 18.08 -15.98
CA ALA A 33 -15.30 18.57 -15.92
C ALA A 33 -14.57 18.04 -14.66
N GLN A 34 -15.23 18.05 -13.50
CA GLN A 34 -14.66 17.48 -12.28
C GLN A 34 -14.48 15.96 -12.40
N GLN A 35 -15.43 15.26 -13.02
CA GLN A 35 -15.32 13.81 -13.27
C GLN A 35 -14.12 13.49 -14.18
N ALA A 36 -13.88 14.28 -15.22
CA ALA A 36 -12.73 14.12 -16.10
C ALA A 36 -11.39 14.36 -15.38
N THR A 37 -11.36 15.26 -14.38
CA THR A 37 -10.18 15.45 -13.52
C THR A 37 -10.01 14.31 -12.52
N LEU A 38 -11.11 13.78 -11.96
CA LEU A 38 -11.10 12.68 -11.00
C LEU A 38 -10.66 11.34 -11.64
N LEU A 39 -11.27 10.99 -12.78
CA LEU A 39 -11.09 9.73 -13.47
C LEU A 39 -9.89 9.83 -14.42
N GLN A 40 -8.80 9.18 -14.05
CA GLN A 40 -7.56 9.15 -14.81
C GLN A 40 -7.26 7.73 -15.29
N THR A 41 -6.37 7.60 -16.27
CA THR A 41 -5.95 6.27 -16.77
C THR A 41 -5.10 5.54 -15.73
N PHE A 42 -5.37 4.25 -15.52
CA PHE A 42 -4.52 3.36 -14.72
C PHE A 42 -3.29 2.92 -15.53
N ASN A 43 -2.15 3.57 -15.29
CA ASN A 43 -0.88 3.27 -15.96
C ASN A 43 0.32 3.66 -15.06
N ALA A 44 1.52 3.18 -15.41
CA ALA A 44 2.75 3.42 -14.65
C ALA A 44 3.04 4.91 -14.40
N THR A 45 2.73 5.77 -15.37
CA THR A 45 2.94 7.21 -15.26
C THR A 45 2.03 7.84 -14.20
N ASN A 46 0.74 7.50 -14.19
CA ASN A 46 -0.23 8.13 -13.29
C ASN A 46 -0.16 7.57 -11.86
N VAL A 47 0.09 6.26 -11.69
CA VAL A 47 0.21 5.68 -10.33
C VAL A 47 1.39 6.26 -9.55
N ALA A 48 2.41 6.79 -10.23
CA ALA A 48 3.56 7.44 -9.60
C ALA A 48 3.32 8.94 -9.28
N LYS A 49 2.18 9.54 -9.65
CA LYS A 49 1.91 10.98 -9.46
C LYS A 49 1.39 11.32 -8.06
N TRP A 50 2.22 11.09 -7.07
CA TRP A 50 2.05 11.53 -5.69
C TRP A 50 3.36 12.14 -5.17
N SER A 51 3.29 12.90 -4.07
CA SER A 51 4.44 13.61 -3.51
C SER A 51 4.23 13.90 -2.03
N ASN A 52 5.34 13.96 -1.30
CA ASN A 52 5.45 14.41 0.09
C ASN A 52 5.86 15.89 0.21
N LEU A 53 5.90 16.64 -0.89
CA LEU A 53 6.25 18.06 -0.91
C LEU A 53 5.00 18.95 -1.02
N PRO A 54 5.06 20.23 -0.60
CA PRO A 54 3.94 21.17 -0.73
C PRO A 54 3.85 21.73 -2.18
N CYS A 55 3.76 20.85 -3.17
CA CYS A 55 3.86 21.18 -4.61
C CYS A 55 2.51 21.30 -5.34
N GLY A 56 1.38 21.20 -4.63
CA GLY A 56 0.04 21.36 -5.21
C GLY A 56 -0.24 20.42 -6.38
N SER A 57 -0.91 20.95 -7.42
CA SER A 57 -1.31 20.20 -8.62
C SER A 57 -0.19 19.93 -9.63
N GLN A 58 1.00 20.51 -9.44
CA GLN A 58 2.14 20.28 -10.34
C GLN A 58 2.69 18.85 -10.21
N CYS A 59 2.46 18.22 -9.05
CA CYS A 59 3.02 16.92 -8.69
C CYS A 59 1.95 15.88 -8.31
N ARG A 60 0.66 16.26 -8.34
CA ARG A 60 -0.47 15.41 -7.96
C ARG A 60 -1.54 15.44 -9.05
N ILE A 61 -2.27 14.35 -9.15
CA ILE A 61 -3.44 14.24 -10.04
C ILE A 61 -4.74 14.22 -9.24
N GLY A 62 -5.84 14.45 -9.93
CA GLY A 62 -7.17 14.44 -9.33
C GLY A 62 -7.65 15.80 -8.83
N LEU A 63 -8.68 15.77 -8.01
CA LEU A 63 -9.39 16.94 -7.50
C LEU A 63 -8.80 17.38 -6.16
N GLN A 64 -8.35 18.63 -6.07
CA GLN A 64 -7.98 19.26 -4.81
C GLN A 64 -9.24 19.55 -3.97
N LEU A 65 -9.25 19.20 -2.69
CA LEU A 65 -10.43 19.32 -1.82
C LEU A 65 -10.94 20.76 -1.71
N SER A 66 -10.06 21.78 -1.69
CA SER A 66 -10.48 23.19 -1.64
C SER A 66 -11.23 23.66 -2.88
N ASN A 67 -11.17 22.92 -3.99
CA ASN A 67 -11.89 23.22 -5.22
C ASN A 67 -13.27 22.51 -5.27
N LEU A 68 -13.61 21.77 -4.21
CA LEU A 68 -14.86 21.05 -4.07
C LEU A 68 -15.80 21.78 -3.12
N THR A 69 -17.11 21.67 -3.36
CA THR A 69 -18.13 22.11 -2.38
C THR A 69 -18.06 21.28 -1.11
N THR A 70 -18.62 21.76 0.00
CA THR A 70 -18.67 21.01 1.27
C THR A 70 -19.28 19.61 1.12
N ALA A 71 -20.33 19.46 0.31
CA ALA A 71 -20.95 18.17 0.05
C ALA A 71 -20.03 17.23 -0.75
N GLN A 72 -19.32 17.77 -1.75
CA GLN A 72 -18.35 17.03 -2.55
C GLN A 72 -17.13 16.61 -1.69
N GLN A 73 -16.64 17.47 -0.80
CA GLN A 73 -15.55 17.15 0.14
C GLN A 73 -15.96 16.01 1.09
N ALA A 74 -17.18 16.08 1.66
CA ALA A 74 -17.70 15.02 2.52
C ALA A 74 -17.83 13.69 1.76
N ALA A 75 -18.31 13.71 0.52
CA ALA A 75 -18.41 12.52 -0.32
C ALA A 75 -17.03 11.95 -0.68
N ALA A 76 -16.05 12.79 -1.02
CA ALA A 76 -14.67 12.35 -1.27
C ALA A 76 -14.04 11.67 -0.05
N LEU A 77 -14.18 12.29 1.13
CA LEU A 77 -13.65 11.74 2.38
C LEU A 77 -14.37 10.46 2.82
N ALA A 78 -15.63 10.27 2.45
CA ALA A 78 -16.34 9.01 2.67
C ALA A 78 -15.76 7.85 1.85
N VAL A 79 -15.18 8.12 0.67
CA VAL A 79 -14.45 7.09 -0.11
C VAL A 79 -13.19 6.66 0.63
N VAL A 80 -12.41 7.63 1.13
CA VAL A 80 -11.20 7.37 1.92
C VAL A 80 -11.55 6.56 3.17
N GLN A 81 -12.57 7.01 3.93
CA GLN A 81 -13.04 6.30 5.12
C GLN A 81 -13.46 4.85 4.82
N ALA A 82 -14.10 4.58 3.69
CA ALA A 82 -14.52 3.24 3.30
C ALA A 82 -13.32 2.34 2.91
N ALA A 83 -12.23 2.94 2.41
CA ALA A 83 -11.08 2.22 1.88
C ALA A 83 -9.97 1.96 2.91
N THR A 84 -10.01 2.59 4.08
CA THR A 84 -8.93 2.55 5.09
C THR A 84 -9.39 1.90 6.40
N GLY A 85 -8.43 1.55 7.25
CA GLY A 85 -8.65 0.85 8.51
C GLY A 85 -9.41 1.65 9.56
N THR A 86 -9.91 0.93 10.56
CA THR A 86 -10.66 1.48 11.70
C THR A 86 -9.92 1.34 13.03
N ALA A 87 -8.70 0.79 13.01
CA ALA A 87 -7.86 0.67 14.19
C ALA A 87 -7.66 2.03 14.88
N THR A 88 -7.52 2.01 16.21
CA THR A 88 -7.42 3.25 16.99
C THR A 88 -6.16 4.02 16.59
N ASN A 89 -6.35 5.30 16.26
CA ASN A 89 -5.35 6.23 15.74
C ASN A 89 -4.87 5.97 14.31
N GLU A 90 -5.09 4.78 13.73
CA GLU A 90 -4.67 4.43 12.38
C GLU A 90 -5.76 4.65 11.31
N GLY A 91 -5.41 4.44 10.05
CA GLY A 91 -6.28 4.46 8.89
C GLY A 91 -6.93 5.82 8.69
N TYR A 92 -8.25 5.82 8.64
CA TYR A 92 -8.96 7.08 8.42
C TYR A 92 -8.75 8.08 9.56
N SER A 93 -8.52 7.60 10.78
CA SER A 93 -8.26 8.48 11.93
C SER A 93 -6.93 9.20 11.75
N GLU A 94 -5.86 8.49 11.40
CA GLU A 94 -4.53 9.08 11.22
C GLU A 94 -4.51 10.09 10.06
N ILE A 95 -5.08 9.72 8.92
CA ILE A 95 -5.22 10.58 7.74
C ILE A 95 -5.82 11.94 8.11
N GLN A 96 -6.83 11.95 8.99
CA GLN A 96 -7.49 13.18 9.41
C GLN A 96 -6.63 13.97 10.41
N GLN A 97 -5.86 13.29 11.27
CA GLN A 97 -4.89 13.97 12.14
C GLN A 97 -3.77 14.64 11.32
N LEU A 98 -3.27 13.97 10.29
CA LEU A 98 -2.27 14.52 9.35
C LEU A 98 -2.80 15.74 8.58
N ARG A 99 -4.04 15.67 8.09
CA ARG A 99 -4.71 16.83 7.49
C ARG A 99 -4.84 18.00 8.48
N ALA A 100 -5.12 17.71 9.75
CA ALA A 100 -5.19 18.73 10.79
C ALA A 100 -3.81 19.31 11.14
N ALA A 101 -2.73 18.55 10.98
CA ALA A 101 -1.36 19.03 11.15
C ALA A 101 -1.01 20.09 10.10
N ASP A 102 -1.42 19.88 8.85
CA ASP A 102 -1.24 20.87 7.78
C ASP A 102 -2.04 22.17 8.03
N ASP A 103 -3.25 22.07 8.61
CA ASP A 103 -3.99 23.26 9.07
C ASP A 103 -3.26 23.99 10.21
N TYR A 104 -2.59 23.25 11.11
CA TYR A 104 -1.77 23.84 12.16
C TYR A 104 -0.52 24.52 11.58
N LEU A 105 0.17 23.90 10.63
CA LEU A 105 1.33 24.49 9.95
C LEU A 105 0.95 25.79 9.21
N ASN A 106 -0.21 25.80 8.54
CA ASN A 106 -0.74 26.98 7.86
C ASN A 106 -0.75 28.21 8.79
N THR A 107 -1.26 28.04 10.02
CA THR A 107 -1.42 29.14 10.98
C THR A 107 -0.15 29.44 11.80
N ASN A 108 0.87 28.59 11.75
CA ASN A 108 2.06 28.67 12.60
C ASN A 108 3.37 28.79 11.81
N GLY A 109 3.34 29.50 10.67
CA GLY A 109 4.54 29.89 9.92
C GLY A 109 4.75 29.18 8.59
N GLY A 110 3.95 28.15 8.28
CA GLY A 110 3.96 27.48 6.96
C GLY A 110 3.26 28.31 5.87
N GLY A 111 2.17 29.01 6.21
CA GLY A 111 1.42 29.82 5.26
C GLY A 111 0.56 29.01 4.29
N SER A 112 0.17 29.63 3.17
CA SER A 112 -0.86 29.10 2.24
C SER A 112 -0.47 27.84 1.47
N GLY A 113 0.78 27.39 1.56
CA GLY A 113 1.23 26.11 1.00
C GLY A 113 0.79 24.88 1.82
N TYR A 114 0.22 25.10 3.00
CA TYR A 114 -0.21 24.07 3.94
C TYR A 114 -1.72 24.20 4.19
N GLY A 115 -2.39 23.07 4.37
CA GLY A 115 -3.79 23.03 4.81
C GLY A 115 -4.52 21.76 4.40
N SER A 116 -5.53 21.40 5.20
CA SER A 116 -6.39 20.22 5.01
C SER A 116 -7.21 20.25 3.72
N GLY A 117 -7.37 21.43 3.11
CA GLY A 117 -7.98 21.63 1.79
C GLY A 117 -7.05 21.36 0.61
N LEU A 118 -5.73 21.26 0.83
CA LEU A 118 -4.72 21.04 -0.23
C LEU A 118 -4.43 19.56 -0.49
N TYR A 119 -5.36 18.69 -0.11
CA TYR A 119 -5.32 17.25 -0.37
C TYR A 119 -6.06 16.95 -1.67
N PHE A 120 -5.62 15.91 -2.37
CA PHE A 120 -6.09 15.52 -3.69
C PHE A 120 -6.69 14.12 -3.65
N ILE A 121 -7.74 13.91 -4.46
CA ILE A 121 -8.33 12.58 -4.69
C ILE A 121 -8.38 12.29 -6.19
N ALA A 122 -7.89 11.12 -6.59
CA ALA A 122 -7.95 10.61 -7.96
C ALA A 122 -8.41 9.15 -7.97
N PHE A 123 -9.13 8.76 -9.02
CA PHE A 123 -9.42 7.37 -9.34
C PHE A 123 -8.68 7.01 -10.63
N LEU A 124 -7.78 6.04 -10.56
CA LEU A 124 -7.07 5.55 -11.74
C LEU A 124 -7.77 4.30 -12.24
N GLY A 125 -8.45 4.41 -13.38
CA GLY A 125 -9.46 3.44 -13.81
C GLY A 125 -10.84 3.76 -13.24
N THR A 126 -11.86 3.05 -13.72
CA THR A 126 -13.25 3.22 -13.27
C THR A 126 -13.50 2.38 -12.02
N PRO A 127 -14.02 2.96 -10.92
CA PRO A 127 -14.42 2.20 -9.75
C PRO A 127 -15.34 1.04 -10.10
N SER A 128 -14.93 -0.17 -9.74
CA SER A 128 -15.62 -1.40 -10.09
C SER A 128 -15.33 -2.49 -9.06
N THR A 129 -16.30 -3.38 -8.83
CA THR A 129 -16.11 -4.60 -8.04
C THR A 129 -15.46 -5.72 -8.85
N THR A 130 -15.24 -5.53 -10.15
CA THR A 130 -14.69 -6.57 -11.04
C THR A 130 -13.42 -6.10 -11.73
N GLY A 131 -13.40 -4.86 -12.23
CA GLY A 131 -12.25 -4.26 -12.90
C GLY A 131 -11.15 -3.82 -11.93
N THR A 132 -9.95 -3.63 -12.47
CA THR A 132 -8.82 -3.05 -11.73
C THR A 132 -8.91 -1.53 -11.73
N TRP A 133 -8.75 -0.93 -10.56
CA TRP A 133 -8.67 0.53 -10.41
C TRP A 133 -7.93 0.89 -9.12
N MET A 134 -7.51 2.14 -8.99
CA MET A 134 -6.80 2.63 -7.80
C MET A 134 -7.46 3.89 -7.23
N LEU A 135 -7.59 3.94 -5.91
CA LEU A 135 -7.76 5.16 -5.15
C LEU A 135 -6.40 5.77 -4.85
N GLN A 136 -6.18 7.01 -5.27
CA GLN A 136 -5.08 7.84 -4.76
C GLN A 136 -5.66 8.98 -3.93
N PHE A 137 -5.19 9.11 -2.69
CA PHE A 137 -5.52 10.22 -1.81
C PHE A 137 -4.25 10.74 -1.14
N GLY A 138 -4.02 12.05 -1.12
CA GLY A 138 -2.80 12.58 -0.51
C GLY A 138 -2.66 14.08 -0.54
N GLY A 139 -1.68 14.58 0.21
CA GLY A 139 -1.37 16.00 0.41
C GLY A 139 0.11 16.16 0.75
N HIS A 140 0.50 17.30 1.34
CA HIS A 140 1.89 17.61 1.69
C HIS A 140 2.56 16.45 2.45
N HIS A 141 1.95 15.94 3.52
CA HIS A 141 2.54 14.89 4.36
C HIS A 141 1.82 13.53 4.26
N LEU A 142 1.14 13.25 3.15
CA LEU A 142 0.37 12.02 3.00
C LEU A 142 0.33 11.55 1.56
N ALA A 143 0.54 10.25 1.35
CA ALA A 143 0.08 9.55 0.16
C ALA A 143 -0.52 8.21 0.56
N THR A 144 -1.76 7.95 0.14
CA THR A 144 -2.50 6.70 0.32
C THR A 144 -2.89 6.18 -1.06
N ASN A 145 -2.25 5.10 -1.49
CA ASN A 145 -2.48 4.49 -2.80
C ASN A 145 -3.01 3.06 -2.61
N ILE A 146 -4.29 2.84 -2.94
CA ILE A 146 -4.96 1.55 -2.73
C ILE A 146 -5.47 1.04 -4.08
N THR A 147 -4.98 -0.12 -4.50
CA THR A 147 -5.36 -0.77 -5.76
C THR A 147 -6.37 -1.87 -5.50
N PHE A 148 -7.48 -1.81 -6.20
CA PHE A 148 -8.56 -2.79 -6.17
C PHE A 148 -8.56 -3.61 -7.45
N GLY A 149 -8.98 -4.85 -7.34
CA GLY A 149 -9.19 -5.72 -8.50
C GLY A 149 -9.99 -6.94 -8.09
N ASN A 150 -10.97 -7.32 -8.91
CA ASN A 150 -11.78 -8.52 -8.69
C ASN A 150 -12.46 -8.59 -7.31
N GLY A 151 -12.90 -7.44 -6.80
CA GLY A 151 -13.63 -7.34 -5.53
C GLY A 151 -12.74 -7.42 -4.30
N ALA A 152 -11.41 -7.37 -4.47
CA ALA A 152 -10.45 -7.37 -3.37
C ALA A 152 -9.47 -6.19 -3.48
N VAL A 153 -8.86 -5.84 -2.36
CA VAL A 153 -7.65 -5.01 -2.36
C VAL A 153 -6.49 -5.88 -2.85
N THR A 154 -5.89 -5.47 -3.96
CA THR A 154 -4.74 -6.14 -4.59
C THR A 154 -3.41 -5.54 -4.15
N GLY A 155 -3.43 -4.29 -3.67
CA GLY A 155 -2.29 -3.62 -3.06
C GLY A 155 -2.72 -2.42 -2.22
N ALA A 156 -2.12 -2.26 -1.04
CA ALA A 156 -2.39 -1.16 -0.10
C ALA A 156 -1.27 -0.10 -0.07
N THR A 157 -0.29 -0.22 -0.97
CA THR A 157 0.95 0.54 -0.97
C THR A 157 1.30 1.07 -2.37
N PRO A 158 2.13 2.13 -2.49
CA PRO A 158 2.86 2.83 -1.41
C PRO A 158 1.97 3.71 -0.52
N LYS A 159 2.30 3.72 0.77
CA LYS A 159 1.72 4.61 1.80
C LYS A 159 2.85 5.47 2.36
N PHE A 160 2.74 6.79 2.25
CA PHE A 160 3.71 7.74 2.82
C PHE A 160 3.03 8.62 3.86
N GLU A 161 3.73 8.86 4.96
CA GLU A 161 3.27 9.68 6.08
C GLU A 161 4.40 10.57 6.59
N GLY A 162 4.08 11.83 6.84
CA GLY A 162 4.98 12.74 7.53
C GLY A 162 4.22 13.53 8.58
N VAL A 163 4.92 14.10 9.55
CA VAL A 163 4.26 15.03 10.47
C VAL A 163 5.21 16.07 11.01
N GLU A 164 4.73 17.31 10.99
CA GLU A 164 5.35 18.44 11.64
C GLU A 164 4.23 19.35 12.20
N PRO A 165 4.26 19.75 13.49
CA PRO A 165 5.09 19.21 14.57
C PRO A 165 4.60 17.81 15.00
N LEU A 166 5.40 17.08 15.78
CA LEU A 166 5.09 15.71 16.23
C LEU A 166 3.81 15.59 17.08
N SER A 167 3.41 16.68 17.75
CA SER A 167 2.18 16.78 18.52
C SER A 167 1.71 18.24 18.51
N PHE A 168 0.40 18.44 18.44
CA PHE A 168 -0.21 19.77 18.43
C PHE A 168 -1.64 19.73 18.93
N THR A 169 -2.17 20.89 19.28
CA THR A 169 -3.59 21.09 19.61
C THR A 169 -4.26 21.84 18.47
N THR A 170 -5.37 21.32 17.97
CA THR A 170 -6.08 21.88 16.81
C THR A 170 -6.60 23.29 17.11
N ALA A 171 -6.24 24.24 16.25
CA ALA A 171 -6.62 25.65 16.38
C ALA A 171 -7.99 25.96 15.72
N ASN A 172 -8.51 25.06 14.89
CA ASN A 172 -9.77 25.22 14.17
C ASN A 172 -10.58 23.91 14.14
N ALA A 173 -11.80 23.98 13.61
CA ALA A 173 -12.74 22.87 13.51
C ALA A 173 -12.96 22.36 12.07
N ASN A 174 -11.97 22.51 11.18
CA ASN A 174 -12.07 22.09 9.78
C ASN A 174 -12.10 20.56 9.65
N VAL A 175 -11.22 19.88 10.40
CA VAL A 175 -11.04 18.42 10.34
C VAL A 175 -11.46 17.74 11.63
N LEU A 176 -10.88 18.17 12.75
CA LEU A 176 -11.14 17.70 14.12
C LEU A 176 -11.71 18.85 14.94
N ALA A 177 -12.37 18.57 16.08
CA ALA A 177 -12.85 19.63 16.96
C ALA A 177 -11.70 20.53 17.46
N THR A 178 -11.92 21.83 17.59
CA THR A 178 -10.94 22.77 18.17
C THR A 178 -10.55 22.33 19.58
N GLY A 179 -9.26 22.45 19.93
CA GLY A 179 -8.74 22.03 21.23
C GLY A 179 -8.44 20.53 21.35
N THR A 180 -8.51 19.77 20.25
CA THR A 180 -8.11 18.36 20.24
C THR A 180 -6.60 18.26 20.14
N THR A 181 -5.96 17.61 21.12
CA THR A 181 -4.53 17.27 21.04
C THR A 181 -4.33 15.95 20.30
N VAL A 182 -3.45 15.95 19.30
CA VAL A 182 -3.15 14.79 18.47
C VAL A 182 -1.64 14.63 18.26
N ALA A 183 -1.20 13.40 18.01
CA ALA A 183 0.17 13.04 17.68
C ALA A 183 0.13 11.90 16.65
N PRO A 184 -0.03 12.22 15.35
CA PRO A 184 -0.34 11.24 14.30
C PRO A 184 0.59 10.02 14.33
N LEU A 185 1.90 10.23 14.11
CA LEU A 185 2.89 9.15 14.00
C LEU A 185 3.42 8.62 15.35
N SER A 186 2.63 8.73 16.42
CA SER A 186 3.09 8.32 17.77
C SER A 186 3.11 6.79 17.95
N SER A 187 2.21 6.06 17.28
CA SER A 187 2.19 4.60 17.27
C SER A 187 3.42 4.03 16.55
N GLU A 188 3.74 4.56 15.38
CA GLU A 188 4.88 4.23 14.52
C GLU A 188 6.18 4.42 15.29
N GLN A 189 6.35 5.61 15.88
CA GLN A 189 7.57 5.94 16.64
C GLN A 189 7.73 5.00 17.83
N SER A 190 6.67 4.81 18.63
CA SER A 190 6.76 4.05 19.87
C SER A 190 6.99 2.56 19.63
N THR A 191 6.38 1.98 18.60
CA THR A 191 6.55 0.58 18.23
C THR A 191 7.92 0.31 17.59
N MET A 192 8.41 1.19 16.72
CA MET A 192 9.79 1.12 16.19
C MET A 192 10.83 1.27 17.30
N LEU A 193 10.60 2.17 18.26
CA LEU A 193 11.47 2.33 19.41
C LEU A 193 11.46 1.09 20.30
N ALA A 194 10.29 0.50 20.54
CA ALA A 194 10.17 -0.74 21.30
C ALA A 194 10.91 -1.90 20.63
N MET A 195 10.82 -2.03 19.30
CA MET A 195 11.58 -3.01 18.52
C MET A 195 13.09 -2.84 18.73
N LEU A 196 13.62 -1.61 18.58
CA LEU A 196 15.05 -1.36 18.78
C LEU A 196 15.47 -1.59 20.24
N ASN A 197 14.66 -1.17 21.20
CA ASN A 197 14.96 -1.35 22.63
C ASN A 197 14.87 -2.80 23.09
N GLY A 198 14.13 -3.65 22.39
CA GLY A 198 14.10 -5.09 22.64
C GLY A 198 15.38 -5.83 22.25
N LEU A 199 16.29 -5.20 21.50
CA LEU A 199 17.56 -5.81 21.06
C LEU A 199 18.64 -5.79 22.14
N THR A 200 19.45 -6.85 22.20
CA THR A 200 20.70 -6.85 22.98
C THR A 200 21.73 -5.87 22.40
N ALA A 201 22.80 -5.59 23.14
CA ALA A 201 23.88 -4.73 22.65
C ALA A 201 24.50 -5.25 21.34
N ASP A 202 24.76 -6.57 21.25
CA ASP A 202 25.33 -7.19 20.05
C ASP A 202 24.36 -7.18 18.86
N GLN A 203 23.06 -7.40 19.14
CA GLN A 203 22.01 -7.28 18.12
C GLN A 203 21.88 -5.84 17.61
N LYS A 204 21.92 -4.83 18.50
CA LYS A 204 21.97 -3.41 18.10
C LYS A 204 23.19 -3.12 17.25
N ALA A 205 24.37 -3.62 17.63
CA ALA A 205 25.59 -3.44 16.84
C ALA A 205 25.46 -4.04 15.43
N THR A 206 24.81 -5.19 15.30
CA THR A 206 24.56 -5.86 14.00
C THR A 206 23.49 -5.13 13.16
N ALA A 207 22.45 -4.59 13.79
CA ALA A 207 21.39 -3.84 13.11
C ALA A 207 21.84 -2.44 12.67
N LYS A 208 22.90 -1.89 13.27
CA LYS A 208 23.36 -0.53 12.99
C LYS A 208 24.04 -0.44 11.62
N LEU A 209 23.53 0.45 10.78
CA LEU A 209 24.10 0.77 9.47
C LEU A 209 25.24 1.78 9.60
N THR A 210 26.23 1.65 8.71
CA THR A 210 27.28 2.66 8.50
C THR A 210 26.77 3.83 7.68
N ALA A 211 25.85 3.56 6.75
CA ALA A 211 25.17 4.58 5.97
C ALA A 211 24.22 5.41 6.83
N THR A 212 24.08 6.69 6.49
CA THR A 212 23.14 7.64 7.10
C THR A 212 22.10 8.05 6.07
N PHE A 213 20.90 8.37 6.53
CA PHE A 213 19.78 8.73 5.69
C PHE A 213 19.23 10.09 6.14
N SER A 214 18.98 10.99 5.18
CA SER A 214 18.32 12.28 5.43
C SER A 214 16.84 12.26 5.04
N ASP A 215 16.39 11.24 4.33
CA ASP A 215 14.98 10.99 3.97
C ASP A 215 14.75 9.48 3.80
N VAL A 216 13.51 9.07 3.54
CA VAL A 216 13.18 7.70 3.14
C VAL A 216 13.85 7.36 1.81
N LEU A 217 14.40 6.14 1.71
CA LEU A 217 15.09 5.69 0.51
C LEU A 217 14.15 5.49 -0.67
N LEU A 218 12.92 5.01 -0.44
CA LEU A 218 11.95 4.66 -1.49
C LEU A 218 10.73 5.59 -1.56
N GLY A 219 10.93 6.89 -1.30
CA GLY A 219 9.92 7.97 -1.37
C GLY A 219 9.29 8.24 -2.75
N PRO A 220 8.54 9.36 -2.89
CA PRO A 220 7.99 9.77 -4.18
C PRO A 220 9.11 10.15 -5.16
N ASN A 221 8.98 9.76 -6.43
CA ASN A 221 9.92 10.10 -7.51
C ASN A 221 11.38 9.73 -7.24
N THR A 222 11.66 8.62 -6.54
CA THR A 222 13.02 8.22 -6.15
C THR A 222 14.04 8.26 -7.28
N THR A 223 14.87 9.31 -7.21
CA THR A 223 16.30 9.31 -7.51
C THR A 223 17.03 10.04 -6.39
N GLU A 224 17.11 9.41 -5.21
CA GLU A 224 18.25 9.54 -4.29
C GLU A 224 18.88 8.14 -4.27
N GLY A 225 20.02 7.97 -4.96
CA GLY A 225 20.66 6.67 -5.22
C GLY A 225 20.49 6.07 -6.63
N GLY A 226 19.71 6.71 -7.51
CA GLY A 226 19.70 6.39 -8.94
C GLY A 226 18.92 5.13 -9.37
N THR A 227 18.17 4.47 -8.47
CA THR A 227 17.34 3.30 -8.80
C THR A 227 15.94 3.43 -8.23
N THR A 228 14.93 3.11 -9.04
CA THR A 228 13.49 3.13 -8.68
C THR A 228 12.99 1.82 -8.05
N GLY A 229 13.89 0.89 -7.79
CA GLY A 229 13.59 -0.45 -7.27
C GLY A 229 14.07 -0.66 -5.85
N PHE A 230 13.47 -1.62 -5.16
CA PHE A 230 13.94 -2.07 -3.87
C PHE A 230 15.40 -2.54 -3.93
N PRO A 231 16.22 -2.28 -2.90
CA PRO A 231 17.56 -2.85 -2.82
C PRO A 231 17.52 -4.38 -2.90
N THR A 232 18.39 -4.95 -3.72
CA THR A 232 18.47 -6.42 -3.91
C THR A 232 19.12 -7.12 -2.71
N THR A 233 19.95 -6.40 -1.96
CA THR A 233 20.65 -6.91 -0.77
C THR A 233 19.97 -6.39 0.49
N LYS A 234 19.47 -7.31 1.31
CA LYS A 234 19.00 -7.01 2.66
C LYS A 234 20.19 -6.77 3.59
N VAL A 235 20.09 -5.78 4.47
CA VAL A 235 21.16 -5.37 5.39
C VAL A 235 20.62 -5.18 6.81
N GLY A 236 21.50 -5.30 7.79
CA GLY A 236 21.18 -5.23 9.22
C GLY A 236 21.03 -6.61 9.86
N LEU A 237 20.22 -6.69 10.91
CA LEU A 237 20.03 -7.89 11.70
C LEU A 237 18.90 -8.73 11.12
N ALA A 238 19.20 -9.98 10.75
CA ALA A 238 18.19 -10.95 10.34
C ALA A 238 17.32 -11.36 11.54
N CYS A 239 16.00 -11.30 11.36
CA CYS A 239 15.04 -11.64 12.41
C CYS A 239 15.04 -13.14 12.77
N SER A 240 15.64 -14.01 11.97
CA SER A 240 15.93 -15.41 12.36
C SER A 240 16.89 -15.54 13.55
N GLN A 241 17.65 -14.49 13.87
CA GLN A 241 18.56 -14.43 15.01
C GLN A 241 17.88 -13.86 16.28
N LEU A 242 16.60 -13.48 16.18
CA LEU A 242 15.83 -12.92 17.27
C LEU A 242 15.08 -14.03 18.03
N THR A 243 14.85 -13.81 19.32
CA THR A 243 13.90 -14.62 20.08
C THR A 243 12.47 -14.39 19.59
N SER A 244 11.54 -15.30 19.92
CA SER A 244 10.12 -15.13 19.56
C SER A 244 9.53 -13.82 20.10
N ALA A 245 9.89 -13.42 21.33
CA ALA A 245 9.44 -12.16 21.91
C ALA A 245 9.96 -10.93 21.14
N GLN A 246 11.21 -10.97 20.67
CA GLN A 246 11.78 -9.91 19.83
C GLN A 246 11.15 -9.90 18.43
N GLN A 247 10.84 -11.06 17.85
CA GLN A 247 10.11 -11.15 16.59
C GLN A 247 8.70 -10.56 16.70
N ASP A 248 8.00 -10.79 17.81
CA ASP A 248 6.70 -10.18 18.07
C ASP A 248 6.80 -8.64 18.16
N LEU A 249 7.88 -8.08 18.71
CA LEU A 249 8.13 -6.62 18.67
C LEU A 249 8.34 -6.10 17.24
N VAL A 250 9.01 -6.86 16.37
CA VAL A 250 9.18 -6.50 14.96
C VAL A 250 7.83 -6.51 14.22
N VAL A 251 6.97 -7.50 14.49
CA VAL A 251 5.61 -7.53 13.92
C VAL A 251 4.75 -6.38 14.49
N ALA A 252 4.88 -6.07 15.78
CA ALA A 252 4.21 -4.92 16.38
C ALA A 252 4.67 -3.59 15.74
N ALA A 253 5.95 -3.48 15.39
CA ALA A 253 6.52 -2.35 14.65
C ALA A 253 6.13 -2.31 13.16
N MET A 254 5.46 -3.32 12.62
CA MET A 254 4.83 -3.22 11.28
C MET A 254 3.37 -2.77 11.37
N ALA A 255 2.73 -2.98 12.53
CA ALA A 255 1.29 -2.91 12.67
C ALA A 255 0.67 -1.53 12.35
N PRO A 256 1.22 -0.39 12.81
CA PRO A 256 0.58 0.91 12.61
C PRO A 256 0.33 1.22 11.12
N TRP A 257 1.39 1.17 10.30
CA TRP A 257 1.29 1.30 8.83
C TRP A 257 0.31 0.32 8.19
N VAL A 258 0.36 -0.96 8.57
CA VAL A 258 -0.47 -1.99 7.92
C VAL A 258 -1.93 -1.84 8.31
N GLN A 259 -2.21 -1.35 9.52
CA GLN A 259 -3.55 -1.06 10.04
C GLN A 259 -4.17 0.19 9.42
N ASP A 260 -3.44 0.93 8.58
CA ASP A 260 -4.03 1.95 7.72
C ASP A 260 -4.86 1.39 6.58
N ALA A 261 -4.51 0.20 6.10
CA ALA A 261 -5.32 -0.53 5.14
C ALA A 261 -6.65 -0.93 5.80
N ASP A 262 -7.67 -1.26 5.00
CA ASP A 262 -8.91 -1.80 5.55
C ASP A 262 -8.66 -3.01 6.47
N ASP A 263 -9.53 -3.22 7.45
CA ASP A 263 -9.24 -4.14 8.56
C ASP A 263 -8.99 -5.59 8.10
N ALA A 264 -9.66 -6.03 7.03
CA ALA A 264 -9.47 -7.37 6.46
C ALA A 264 -8.13 -7.50 5.74
N THR A 265 -7.76 -6.50 4.94
CA THR A 265 -6.46 -6.44 4.27
C THR A 265 -5.32 -6.34 5.28
N ALA A 266 -5.45 -5.48 6.30
CA ALA A 266 -4.46 -5.30 7.35
C ALA A 266 -4.16 -6.61 8.09
N ALA A 267 -5.21 -7.33 8.51
CA ALA A 267 -5.08 -8.63 9.17
C ALA A 267 -4.37 -9.66 8.28
N THR A 268 -4.71 -9.69 6.98
CA THR A 268 -4.11 -10.61 6.01
C THR A 268 -2.62 -10.30 5.79
N LEU A 269 -2.27 -9.03 5.63
CA LEU A 269 -0.89 -8.59 5.40
C LEU A 269 -0.01 -8.81 6.63
N LEU A 270 -0.49 -8.48 7.84
CA LEU A 270 0.26 -8.75 9.07
C LEU A 270 0.51 -10.24 9.29
N ALA A 271 -0.48 -11.10 9.02
CA ALA A 271 -0.28 -12.54 9.08
C ALA A 271 0.78 -13.02 8.07
N ALA A 272 0.76 -12.48 6.84
CA ALA A 272 1.76 -12.80 5.82
C ALA A 272 3.17 -12.33 6.22
N TYR A 273 3.32 -11.10 6.70
CA TYR A 273 4.61 -10.57 7.15
C TYR A 273 5.15 -11.33 8.36
N LYS A 274 4.27 -11.70 9.31
CA LYS A 274 4.65 -12.56 10.45
C LYS A 274 5.13 -13.94 10.00
N ALA A 275 4.47 -14.57 9.03
CA ALA A 275 4.91 -15.86 8.49
C ALA A 275 6.29 -15.78 7.79
N GLN A 276 6.67 -14.59 7.33
CA GLN A 276 7.94 -14.32 6.66
C GLN A 276 9.03 -13.80 7.59
N ILE A 277 8.74 -13.68 8.89
CA ILE A 277 9.59 -12.94 9.83
C ILE A 277 11.03 -13.45 9.86
N ALA A 278 11.27 -14.77 9.72
CA ALA A 278 12.63 -15.33 9.71
C ALA A 278 13.52 -14.81 8.56
N SER A 279 12.91 -14.32 7.47
CA SER A 279 13.61 -13.73 6.31
C SER A 279 13.54 -12.21 6.27
N THR A 280 13.04 -11.58 7.34
CA THR A 280 12.98 -10.13 7.52
C THR A 280 14.26 -9.63 8.19
N TYR A 281 14.67 -8.42 7.81
CA TYR A 281 15.82 -7.73 8.37
C TYR A 281 15.38 -6.42 9.01
N ILE A 282 16.00 -6.09 10.13
CA ILE A 282 15.85 -4.79 10.78
C ILE A 282 17.17 -4.06 10.77
N SER A 283 17.12 -2.76 10.49
CA SER A 283 18.30 -1.92 10.41
C SER A 283 18.01 -0.52 10.92
N TYR A 284 19.02 0.17 11.43
CA TYR A 284 18.89 1.56 11.87
C TYR A 284 20.18 2.36 11.72
N SER A 285 20.10 3.67 11.64
CA SER A 285 21.24 4.60 11.74
C SER A 285 20.96 5.69 12.77
N GLY A 286 22.00 6.45 13.14
CA GLY A 286 21.91 7.50 14.14
C GLY A 286 21.92 6.96 15.58
N THR A 287 21.11 7.56 16.43
CA THR A 287 21.01 7.30 17.86
C THR A 287 20.15 6.07 18.19
N GLY A 288 19.19 5.75 17.32
CA GLY A 288 18.18 4.71 17.55
C GLY A 288 17.07 5.11 18.53
N ASN A 289 16.95 6.40 18.86
CA ASN A 289 15.90 6.92 19.76
C ASN A 289 14.82 7.73 19.03
N PHE A 290 15.04 8.07 17.75
CA PHE A 290 14.13 8.89 16.93
C PHE A 290 13.95 10.30 17.49
N THR A 291 15.04 10.90 17.95
CA THR A 291 15.07 12.24 18.56
C THR A 291 16.06 13.19 17.89
N ALA A 292 16.83 12.70 16.91
CA ALA A 292 17.85 13.49 16.22
C ALA A 292 17.67 13.40 14.70
N ASN A 293 18.04 14.47 14.00
CA ASN A 293 18.04 14.50 12.54
C ASN A 293 18.95 13.39 11.99
N GLY A 294 18.45 12.59 11.06
CA GLY A 294 19.12 11.42 10.50
C GLY A 294 19.01 10.15 11.35
N ASP A 295 18.26 10.17 12.45
CA ASP A 295 17.76 8.92 13.04
C ASP A 295 16.87 8.24 12.00
N TYR A 296 17.18 6.99 11.70
CA TYR A 296 16.51 6.20 10.67
C TYR A 296 16.38 4.77 11.14
N ALA A 297 15.28 4.12 10.80
CA ALA A 297 15.14 2.69 10.92
C ALA A 297 14.35 2.12 9.75
N ARG A 298 14.65 0.86 9.41
CA ARG A 298 13.99 0.13 8.33
C ARG A 298 13.72 -1.31 8.72
N ILE A 299 12.54 -1.78 8.33
CA ILE A 299 12.14 -3.19 8.29
C ILE A 299 12.06 -3.60 6.82
N ASP A 300 12.84 -4.60 6.43
CA ASP A 300 12.91 -5.09 5.05
C ASP A 300 12.78 -6.63 5.02
N GLY A 301 11.63 -7.12 4.61
CA GLY A 301 11.31 -8.54 4.48
C GLY A 301 11.08 -8.99 3.04
N PRO A 302 10.65 -10.25 2.83
CA PRO A 302 10.29 -10.72 1.50
C PRO A 302 9.18 -9.90 0.84
N ASN A 303 8.20 -9.43 1.63
CA ASN A 303 7.16 -8.54 1.12
C ASN A 303 7.17 -7.17 1.79
N VAL A 304 7.32 -7.07 3.10
CA VAL A 304 7.25 -5.78 3.80
C VAL A 304 8.48 -4.91 3.58
N TRP A 305 8.27 -3.61 3.36
CA TRP A 305 9.28 -2.57 3.40
C TRP A 305 8.72 -1.38 4.18
N ILE A 306 9.30 -1.06 5.33
CA ILE A 306 8.91 0.10 6.15
C ILE A 306 10.16 0.90 6.49
N GLU A 307 10.10 2.22 6.30
CA GLU A 307 11.16 3.14 6.70
C GLU A 307 10.59 4.22 7.61
N PHE A 308 11.35 4.62 8.62
CA PHE A 308 11.02 5.72 9.51
C PHE A 308 12.26 6.58 9.68
N VAL A 309 12.15 7.88 9.39
CA VAL A 309 13.27 8.83 9.42
C VAL A 309 12.88 10.11 10.13
N CYS A 310 13.81 10.62 10.92
CA CYS A 310 13.73 11.92 11.56
C CYS A 310 14.47 12.95 10.70
N GLN A 311 13.81 14.04 10.33
CA GLN A 311 14.51 15.19 9.77
C GLN A 311 14.30 16.45 10.63
N THR A 312 15.13 17.46 10.39
CA THR A 312 14.93 18.79 10.96
C THR A 312 13.64 19.42 10.40
N GLY A 313 12.81 19.98 11.29
CA GLY A 313 11.57 20.66 10.93
C GLY A 313 11.77 21.76 9.88
N VAL A 314 10.83 21.88 8.94
CA VAL A 314 10.86 22.90 7.88
C VAL A 314 10.29 24.23 8.40
N VAL A 315 9.18 24.17 9.12
CA VAL A 315 8.49 25.31 9.74
C VAL A 315 9.04 25.54 11.16
N PHE A 316 9.18 24.48 11.96
CA PHE A 316 9.72 24.47 13.31
C PHE A 316 11.18 23.95 13.30
N ARG A 317 12.11 24.77 12.81
CA ARG A 317 13.52 24.39 12.57
C ARG A 317 14.32 23.90 13.78
N ASN A 318 13.83 24.11 14.99
CA ASN A 318 14.45 23.63 16.23
C ASN A 318 13.91 22.27 16.69
N ASN A 319 12.92 21.72 15.99
CA ASN A 319 12.26 20.46 16.30
C ASN A 319 12.62 19.39 15.26
N ILE A 320 12.37 18.14 15.63
CA ILE A 320 12.34 17.03 14.68
C ILE A 320 10.95 16.91 14.07
N HIS A 321 10.91 16.58 12.79
CA HIS A 321 9.73 16.07 12.10
C HIS A 321 9.97 14.61 11.70
N TYR A 322 8.89 13.86 11.47
CA TYR A 322 8.99 12.49 10.99
C TYR A 322 8.56 12.39 9.54
N HIS A 323 9.27 11.58 8.78
CA HIS A 323 8.82 10.99 7.52
C HIS A 323 8.85 9.47 7.65
N SER A 324 7.92 8.81 7.00
CA SER A 324 7.82 7.37 6.98
C SER A 324 7.17 6.88 5.69
N ILE A 325 7.53 5.67 5.29
CA ILE A 325 6.92 5.03 4.14
C ILE A 325 6.74 3.54 4.39
N TRP A 326 5.58 3.03 3.98
CA TRP A 326 5.29 1.61 3.86
C TRP A 326 5.07 1.22 2.40
N ARG A 327 5.79 0.18 1.99
CA ARG A 327 5.74 -0.44 0.66
C ARG A 327 5.67 -1.97 0.78
N ASP A 328 5.14 -2.62 -0.25
CA ASP A 328 5.16 -4.08 -0.40
C ASP A 328 5.89 -4.45 -1.70
N HIS A 329 6.98 -5.21 -1.59
CA HIS A 329 7.83 -5.65 -2.70
C HIS A 329 7.05 -6.33 -3.85
N ALA A 330 5.93 -7.00 -3.55
CA ALA A 330 5.10 -7.69 -4.54
C ALA A 330 3.77 -7.00 -4.84
N ARG A 331 3.25 -6.17 -3.92
CA ARG A 331 1.89 -5.61 -4.01
C ARG A 331 1.83 -4.11 -4.20
N ASP A 332 2.95 -3.41 -4.27
CA ASP A 332 2.96 -1.99 -4.63
C ASP A 332 2.19 -1.77 -5.94
N TYR A 333 1.28 -0.80 -5.92
CA TYR A 333 0.37 -0.50 -7.02
C TYR A 333 -0.41 -1.74 -7.53
N GLY A 334 -0.73 -2.66 -6.61
CA GLY A 334 -1.41 -3.93 -6.90
C GLY A 334 -0.56 -4.96 -7.65
N GLY A 335 0.76 -4.78 -7.72
CA GLY A 335 1.68 -5.67 -8.44
C GLY A 335 1.65 -5.52 -9.97
N ASN A 336 1.11 -4.41 -10.49
CA ASN A 336 0.84 -4.26 -11.93
C ASN A 336 2.02 -3.69 -12.74
N PHE A 337 3.01 -3.05 -12.11
CA PHE A 337 4.03 -2.26 -12.82
C PHE A 337 5.48 -2.66 -12.51
N TYR A 338 5.68 -3.70 -11.72
CA TYR A 338 7.01 -4.20 -11.36
C TYR A 338 7.25 -5.58 -11.99
N THR A 339 8.37 -5.71 -12.72
CA THR A 339 8.80 -6.95 -13.37
C THR A 339 9.54 -7.90 -12.43
N THR A 340 9.81 -7.48 -11.20
CA THR A 340 10.56 -8.25 -10.20
C THR A 340 9.63 -8.63 -9.05
N VAL A 341 8.99 -9.79 -9.15
CA VAL A 341 8.35 -10.43 -7.98
C VAL A 341 9.46 -11.05 -7.13
N THR A 342 10.17 -10.24 -6.34
CA THR A 342 11.08 -10.71 -5.28
C THR A 342 10.32 -10.71 -3.97
N GLY A 343 9.65 -11.81 -3.67
CA GLY A 343 8.89 -11.94 -2.42
C GLY A 343 7.93 -13.11 -2.44
N THR A 344 8.38 -14.24 -1.90
CA THR A 344 7.60 -15.45 -1.68
C THR A 344 6.32 -15.12 -0.93
N LYS A 345 5.18 -15.19 -1.63
CA LYS A 345 3.96 -15.67 -1.00
C LYS A 345 4.37 -16.97 -0.27
N ALA A 346 4.04 -17.09 1.02
CA ALA A 346 3.55 -18.38 1.46
C ALA A 346 2.26 -18.60 0.66
N ALA A 347 2.44 -19.01 -0.59
CA ALA A 347 1.48 -19.90 -1.16
C ALA A 347 1.49 -21.05 -0.15
N VAL A 348 0.34 -21.38 0.44
CA VAL A 348 0.06 -22.81 0.51
C VAL A 348 0.30 -23.25 -0.92
N ALA A 349 1.43 -23.92 -1.13
CA ALA A 349 2.27 -23.85 -2.33
C ALA A 349 1.47 -23.57 -3.62
N ALA A 350 2.06 -22.84 -4.57
CA ALA A 350 1.77 -23.19 -5.96
C ALA A 350 2.35 -24.61 -6.13
N THR A 351 1.60 -25.62 -5.70
CA THR A 351 2.05 -27.02 -5.57
C THR A 351 2.00 -27.70 -6.92
N VAL A 352 1.42 -27.03 -7.92
CA VAL A 352 0.89 -27.70 -9.10
C VAL A 352 1.45 -27.13 -10.40
N PHE A 353 1.28 -25.83 -10.73
CA PHE A 353 1.71 -25.30 -12.03
C PHE A 353 1.93 -23.77 -12.11
N SER A 354 2.65 -23.32 -13.13
CA SER A 354 2.77 -21.93 -13.61
C SER A 354 2.22 -21.79 -15.04
N VAL A 355 1.94 -20.55 -15.47
CA VAL A 355 1.48 -20.24 -16.83
C VAL A 355 2.32 -19.17 -17.50
N TYR A 356 2.59 -19.32 -18.79
CA TYR A 356 3.33 -18.35 -19.59
C TYR A 356 2.95 -18.40 -21.08
N PRO A 357 2.86 -17.26 -21.79
CA PRO A 357 2.80 -15.90 -21.27
C PRO A 357 1.43 -15.59 -20.63
N ASN A 358 1.38 -14.62 -19.72
CA ASN A 358 0.13 -14.07 -19.16
C ASN A 358 0.36 -12.60 -18.77
N PRO A 359 -0.22 -11.61 -19.49
CA PRO A 359 -1.22 -11.74 -20.56
C PRO A 359 -0.68 -12.44 -21.82
N ILE A 360 -1.59 -13.07 -22.58
CA ILE A 360 -1.29 -13.72 -23.86
C ILE A 360 -1.54 -12.72 -24.98
N THR A 361 -0.49 -12.36 -25.72
CA THR A 361 -0.62 -11.53 -26.92
C THR A 361 -1.07 -12.37 -28.11
N THR A 362 -1.80 -11.74 -29.04
CA THR A 362 -2.38 -12.41 -30.22
C THR A 362 -1.33 -13.23 -30.99
N GLY A 363 -1.59 -14.53 -31.15
CA GLY A 363 -0.71 -15.48 -31.87
C GLY A 363 0.26 -16.27 -30.99
N LEU A 364 0.37 -15.97 -29.68
CA LEU A 364 1.11 -16.79 -28.73
C LEU A 364 0.22 -17.85 -28.07
N GLY A 365 0.76 -19.05 -27.89
CA GLY A 365 0.08 -20.13 -27.16
C GLY A 365 0.33 -20.02 -25.66
N LEU A 366 -0.70 -20.27 -24.85
CA LEU A 366 -0.57 -20.38 -23.40
C LEU A 366 0.09 -21.71 -23.03
N GLU A 367 1.15 -21.71 -22.24
CA GLU A 367 1.77 -22.92 -21.70
C GLU A 367 1.48 -23.08 -20.21
N VAL A 368 1.20 -24.32 -19.80
CA VAL A 368 1.11 -24.77 -18.40
C VAL A 368 2.37 -25.55 -18.09
N VAL A 369 3.10 -25.18 -17.05
CA VAL A 369 4.28 -25.91 -16.57
C VAL A 369 4.05 -26.36 -15.14
N LEU A 370 4.05 -27.67 -14.91
CA LEU A 370 3.85 -28.27 -13.61
C LEU A 370 5.08 -28.10 -12.71
N ALA A 371 4.85 -28.03 -11.40
CA ALA A 371 5.92 -28.01 -10.41
C ALA A 371 6.73 -29.32 -10.35
N LYS A 372 6.12 -30.43 -10.78
CA LYS A 372 6.74 -31.74 -10.93
C LYS A 372 6.08 -32.52 -12.08
N THR A 373 6.79 -33.50 -12.63
CA THR A 373 6.24 -34.37 -13.67
C THR A 373 5.05 -35.17 -13.13
N SER A 374 3.98 -35.26 -13.92
CA SER A 374 2.77 -36.02 -13.60
C SER A 374 2.48 -37.08 -14.67
N PRO A 375 2.06 -38.31 -14.32
CA PRO A 375 1.69 -39.32 -15.30
C PRO A 375 0.40 -38.97 -16.06
N SER A 376 -0.45 -38.12 -15.47
CA SER A 376 -1.73 -37.72 -16.05
C SER A 376 -2.22 -36.45 -15.37
N THR A 377 -2.50 -35.40 -16.14
CA THR A 377 -2.97 -34.10 -15.65
C THR A 377 -4.06 -33.58 -16.56
N THR A 378 -5.19 -33.15 -15.98
CA THR A 378 -6.26 -32.49 -16.72
C THR A 378 -6.10 -30.98 -16.63
N TYR A 379 -6.32 -30.25 -17.72
CA TYR A 379 -6.62 -28.82 -17.65
C TYR A 379 -8.02 -28.52 -18.21
N ILE A 380 -8.68 -27.51 -17.67
CA ILE A 380 -9.97 -26.98 -18.12
C ILE A 380 -9.89 -25.46 -18.10
N LEU A 381 -10.02 -24.83 -19.27
CA LEU A 381 -10.15 -23.39 -19.44
C LEU A 381 -11.64 -23.04 -19.54
N ARG A 382 -12.10 -22.12 -18.70
CA ARG A 382 -13.48 -21.61 -18.70
C ARG A 382 -13.51 -20.12 -18.96
N ASN A 383 -14.54 -19.64 -19.66
CA ASN A 383 -14.84 -18.22 -19.69
C ASN A 383 -15.49 -17.77 -18.35
N LEU A 384 -15.74 -16.47 -18.18
CA LEU A 384 -16.35 -15.93 -16.95
C LEU A 384 -17.81 -16.34 -16.73
N LEU A 385 -18.47 -16.91 -17.75
CA LEU A 385 -19.80 -17.52 -17.62
C LEU A 385 -19.74 -18.97 -17.14
N GLY A 386 -18.54 -19.49 -16.85
CA GLY A 386 -18.32 -20.87 -16.40
C GLY A 386 -18.33 -21.91 -17.51
N GLN A 387 -18.52 -21.51 -18.77
CA GLN A 387 -18.52 -22.42 -19.92
C GLN A 387 -17.10 -22.89 -20.20
N THR A 388 -16.91 -24.20 -20.34
CA THR A 388 -15.64 -24.78 -20.78
C THR A 388 -15.39 -24.40 -22.24
N VAL A 389 -14.28 -23.70 -22.48
CA VAL A 389 -13.87 -23.27 -23.82
C VAL A 389 -12.69 -24.09 -24.35
N ALA A 390 -11.90 -24.69 -23.47
CA ALA A 390 -10.88 -25.68 -23.83
C ALA A 390 -10.65 -26.64 -22.66
N SER A 391 -10.32 -27.90 -22.96
CA SER A 391 -9.86 -28.85 -21.95
C SER A 391 -9.04 -29.95 -22.61
N SER A 392 -8.05 -30.48 -21.90
CA SER A 392 -7.30 -31.65 -22.37
C SER A 392 -6.67 -32.42 -21.21
N LEU A 393 -6.16 -33.60 -21.53
CA LEU A 393 -5.32 -34.42 -20.66
C LEU A 393 -3.89 -34.46 -21.21
N PHE A 394 -2.89 -34.36 -20.35
CA PHE A 394 -1.48 -34.51 -20.72
C PHE A 394 -0.68 -35.27 -19.67
N SER A 395 0.45 -35.82 -20.08
CA SER A 395 1.47 -36.43 -19.21
C SER A 395 2.78 -35.67 -19.35
N GLY A 396 3.60 -35.63 -18.31
CA GLY A 396 4.88 -34.92 -18.34
C GLY A 396 4.90 -33.70 -17.42
N ILE A 397 5.75 -32.74 -17.72
CA ILE A 397 5.94 -31.53 -16.93
C ILE A 397 5.27 -30.28 -17.54
N SER A 398 4.93 -30.24 -18.83
CA SER A 398 4.24 -29.10 -19.41
C SER A 398 3.31 -29.46 -20.58
N THR A 399 2.39 -28.54 -20.91
CA THR A 399 1.54 -28.62 -22.11
C THR A 399 1.15 -27.23 -22.59
N LYS A 400 0.83 -27.10 -23.88
CA LYS A 400 0.14 -25.92 -24.41
C LYS A 400 -1.37 -26.04 -24.16
N VAL A 401 -2.01 -24.90 -23.89
CA VAL A 401 -3.45 -24.72 -23.76
C VAL A 401 -3.96 -24.07 -25.04
N ALA A 402 -5.00 -24.67 -25.62
CA ALA A 402 -5.62 -24.14 -26.84
C ALA A 402 -6.33 -22.81 -26.56
N THR A 403 -5.83 -21.75 -27.21
CA THR A 403 -6.36 -20.38 -27.11
C THR A 403 -6.81 -19.81 -28.46
N VAL A 404 -6.62 -20.55 -29.55
CA VAL A 404 -6.99 -20.14 -30.91
C VAL A 404 -8.50 -19.99 -31.03
N GLY A 405 -8.95 -18.84 -31.54
CA GLY A 405 -10.38 -18.55 -31.75
C GLY A 405 -11.15 -18.09 -30.51
N LEU A 406 -10.47 -17.96 -29.36
CA LEU A 406 -11.05 -17.36 -28.16
C LEU A 406 -11.06 -15.83 -28.28
N ALA A 407 -12.11 -15.18 -27.78
CA ALA A 407 -12.19 -13.73 -27.74
C ALA A 407 -11.22 -13.15 -26.69
N ALA A 408 -10.75 -11.92 -26.89
CA ALA A 408 -10.00 -11.19 -25.88
C ALA A 408 -10.82 -11.08 -24.57
N GLY A 409 -10.15 -11.22 -23.44
CA GLY A 409 -10.78 -11.19 -22.13
C GLY A 409 -10.15 -12.13 -21.11
N THR A 410 -10.78 -12.22 -19.94
CA THR A 410 -10.30 -13.02 -18.81
C THR A 410 -10.91 -14.42 -18.82
N TYR A 411 -10.08 -15.43 -18.58
CA TYR A 411 -10.45 -16.82 -18.47
C TYR A 411 -9.96 -17.42 -17.14
N VAL A 412 -10.59 -18.51 -16.72
CA VAL A 412 -10.20 -19.29 -15.54
C VAL A 412 -9.66 -20.64 -16.01
N LEU A 413 -8.37 -20.87 -15.78
CA LEU A 413 -7.70 -22.13 -16.07
C LEU A 413 -7.61 -22.98 -14.81
N THR A 414 -8.24 -24.15 -14.83
CA THR A 414 -8.15 -25.18 -13.78
C THR A 414 -7.18 -26.26 -14.23
N VAL A 415 -6.24 -26.68 -13.39
CA VAL A 415 -5.30 -27.79 -13.67
C VAL A 415 -5.32 -28.77 -12.51
N GLN A 416 -5.40 -30.06 -12.81
CA GLN A 416 -5.50 -31.15 -11.84
C GLN A 416 -4.60 -32.32 -12.22
N PRO A 417 -3.42 -32.46 -11.58
CA PRO A 417 -2.61 -33.67 -11.69
C PRO A 417 -3.27 -34.87 -11.02
N ALA A 418 -2.89 -36.07 -11.46
CA ALA A 418 -3.34 -37.31 -10.89
C ALA A 418 -2.94 -37.41 -9.40
N GLY A 419 -3.93 -37.68 -8.55
CA GLY A 419 -3.73 -37.77 -7.10
C GLY A 419 -3.59 -36.42 -6.39
N GLU A 420 -3.79 -35.30 -7.09
CA GLU A 420 -3.73 -33.95 -6.53
C GLU A 420 -5.06 -33.19 -6.69
N ALA A 421 -5.24 -32.18 -5.85
CA ALA A 421 -6.38 -31.29 -5.93
C ALA A 421 -6.30 -30.41 -7.19
N ALA A 422 -7.46 -30.05 -7.74
CA ALA A 422 -7.54 -29.09 -8.84
C ALA A 422 -7.16 -27.68 -8.36
N VAL A 423 -6.34 -26.98 -9.13
CA VAL A 423 -5.87 -25.61 -8.85
C VAL A 423 -6.28 -24.69 -9.98
N THR A 424 -6.78 -23.49 -9.65
CA THR A 424 -7.25 -22.50 -10.63
C THR A 424 -6.35 -21.27 -10.70
N SER A 425 -6.08 -20.80 -11.91
CA SER A 425 -5.38 -19.54 -12.19
C SER A 425 -6.17 -18.68 -13.18
N ARG A 426 -5.99 -17.36 -13.10
CA ARG A 426 -6.58 -16.40 -14.06
C ARG A 426 -5.64 -16.18 -15.22
N VAL A 427 -6.19 -16.15 -16.42
CA VAL A 427 -5.43 -15.94 -17.65
C VAL A 427 -6.11 -14.86 -18.48
N THR A 428 -5.34 -13.91 -18.98
CA THR A 428 -5.84 -12.82 -19.82
C THR A 428 -5.40 -13.04 -21.26
N LEU A 429 -6.34 -13.03 -22.20
CA LEU A 429 -6.08 -12.99 -23.64
C LEU A 429 -6.28 -11.55 -24.14
N GLU A 430 -5.29 -10.99 -24.83
CA GLU A 430 -5.31 -9.66 -25.44
C GLU A 430 -5.68 -9.69 -26.93
#